data_AF-A0A956CFL5-F1
#
_entry.id   AF-A0A956CFL5-F1
#
_cell.length_a   1.000
_cell.length_b   1.000
_cell.length_c   1.000
_cell.angle_alpha   90.00
_cell.angle_beta   90.00
_cell.angle_gamma   90.00
#
_symmetry.space_group_name_H-M   'P 1'
#
loop_
_entity.id
_entity.type
_entity.pdbx_description
1 polymer ?
#
loop_
_entity_poly.entity_id
_entity_poly.type
_entity_poly.pdbx_seq_one_letter_code
_entity_poly.pdbx_strand_id
1 'polypeptide(L)' 'MTAPANESNAARIDDLDLDVPEDREEWRRRLEALAAARLAMARARLQRLGVVDARGEPVSTELPQDMLSDSDTTLETG' A
#
# COMPACT_ATOMS: atom_id res chain seq x y z
N MET A 1 33.24 -1.91 22.33
CA MET A 1 32.29 -3.04 22.25
C MET A 1 30.92 -2.41 22.04
N THR A 2 30.49 -2.30 20.79
CA THR A 2 29.33 -1.50 20.37
C THR A 2 28.08 -2.38 20.40
N ALA A 3 27.12 -2.05 21.28
CA ALA A 3 25.85 -2.78 21.36
C ALA A 3 25.07 -2.66 20.04
N PRO A 4 24.36 -3.71 19.59
CA PRO A 4 23.64 -3.69 18.33
C PRO A 4 22.47 -2.70 18.41
N ALA A 5 22.44 -1.75 17.49
CA ALA A 5 21.44 -0.67 17.37
C ALA A 5 20.04 -1.16 16.95
N ASN A 6 19.63 -2.36 17.36
CA ASN A 6 18.38 -3.00 16.93
C ASN A 6 17.41 -3.35 18.07
N GLU A 7 17.76 -3.08 19.33
CA GLU A 7 16.90 -3.38 20.49
C GLU A 7 16.05 -2.17 20.96
N SER A 8 16.30 -0.97 20.44
CA SER A 8 15.73 0.28 20.99
C SER A 8 14.42 0.75 20.37
N ASN A 9 13.80 -0.01 19.47
CA ASN A 9 12.55 0.41 18.81
C ASN A 9 11.30 -0.22 19.42
N ALA A 10 11.35 -1.50 19.80
CA ALA A 10 10.22 -2.18 20.42
C ALA A 10 9.94 -1.68 21.86
N ALA A 11 10.99 -1.44 22.65
CA ALA A 11 10.88 -0.97 24.04
C ALA A 11 10.28 0.44 24.20
N ARG A 12 10.22 1.27 23.14
CA ARG A 12 9.69 2.65 23.19
C ARG A 12 8.19 2.77 22.93
N ILE A 13 7.56 1.70 22.44
CA ILE A 13 6.11 1.69 22.18
C ILE A 13 5.36 1.39 23.49
N ASP A 14 5.95 0.58 24.37
CA ASP A 14 5.38 0.17 25.66
C ASP A 14 5.37 1.30 26.73
N ASP A 15 6.03 2.44 26.47
CA ASP A 15 6.10 3.57 27.41
C ASP A 15 4.96 4.59 27.27
N LEU A 16 4.12 4.51 26.23
CA LEU A 16 3.05 5.50 26.01
C LEU A 16 1.82 5.16 26.86
N ASP A 17 1.42 6.09 27.72
CA ASP A 17 0.17 5.99 28.48
C ASP A 17 -1.00 6.50 27.63
N LEU A 18 -1.81 5.59 27.10
CA LEU A 18 -2.93 5.96 26.22
C LEU A 18 -4.06 6.71 26.93
N ASP A 19 -4.08 6.75 28.27
CA ASP A 19 -5.01 7.58 29.03
C ASP A 19 -4.58 9.05 29.06
N VAL A 20 -3.31 9.34 28.75
CA VAL A 20 -2.78 10.70 28.56
C VAL A 20 -3.02 11.16 27.12
N PRO A 21 -3.69 12.32 26.89
CA PRO A 21 -4.06 12.75 25.54
C PRO A 21 -2.86 13.04 24.64
N GLU A 22 -1.76 13.55 25.19
CA GLU A 22 -0.51 13.81 24.46
C GLU A 22 0.14 12.51 23.95
N ASP A 23 0.20 11.48 24.79
CA ASP A 23 0.77 10.18 24.45
C ASP A 23 -0.09 9.44 23.43
N ARG A 24 -1.42 9.58 23.53
CA ARG A 24 -2.36 9.07 22.52
C ARG A 24 -2.17 9.73 21.16
N GLU A 25 -1.92 11.05 21.12
CA GLU A 25 -1.62 11.78 19.90
C GLU A 25 -0.31 11.30 19.27
N GLU A 26 0.73 11.13 20.09
CA GLU A 26 2.02 10.60 19.65
C GLU A 26 1.90 9.15 19.12
N TRP A 27 1.12 8.31 19.81
CA TRP A 27 0.79 6.97 19.34
C TRP A 27 0.12 7.01 17.96
N ARG A 28 -0.87 7.90 17.76
CA ARG A 28 -1.54 8.09 16.47
C ARG A 28 -0.56 8.49 15.38
N ARG A 29 0.29 9.49 15.62
CA ARG A 29 1.30 9.92 14.64
C ARG A 29 2.25 8.79 14.24
N ARG A 30 2.70 7.99 15.21
CA ARG A 30 3.57 6.84 14.94
C ARG A 30 2.85 5.77 14.12
N LEU A 31 1.59 5.50 14.43
CA LEU A 31 0.77 4.55 13.67
C LEU A 31 0.56 5.02 12.23
N GLU A 32 0.28 6.30 12.02
CA GLU A 32 0.15 6.91 10.69
C GLU A 32 1.46 6.84 9.91
N ALA A 33 2.60 7.14 10.52
CA ALA A 33 3.91 7.04 9.89
C ALA A 33 4.21 5.60 9.45
N LEU A 34 3.87 4.62 10.29
CA LEU A 34 4.02 3.20 9.98
C LEU A 34 3.09 2.76 8.84
N ALA A 35 1.84 3.22 8.84
CA ALA A 35 0.89 2.96 7.77
C ALA A 35 1.37 3.56 6.43
N ALA A 36 1.88 4.79 6.45
CA ALA A 36 2.46 5.45 5.28
C ALA A 36 3.66 4.68 4.73
N ALA A 37 4.56 4.21 5.59
CA ALA A 37 5.70 3.38 5.18
C ALA A 37 5.24 2.07 4.51
N ARG A 38 4.23 1.39 5.08
CA ARG A 38 3.66 0.17 4.49
C ARG A 38 3.01 0.43 3.14
N LEU A 39 2.26 1.51 3.02
CA LEU A 39 1.63 1.91 1.76
C LEU A 39 2.67 2.21 0.68
N ALA A 40 3.75 2.92 1.02
CA ALA A 40 4.84 3.21 0.09
C ALA A 40 5.53 1.93 -0.41
N MET A 41 5.81 0.98 0.49
CA MET A 41 6.38 -0.32 0.11
C MET A 41 5.46 -1.13 -0.80
N ALA A 42 4.15 -1.14 -0.52
CA ALA A 42 3.16 -1.82 -1.35
C ALA A 42 3.08 -1.20 -2.74
N ARG A 43 3.03 0.14 -2.83
CA ARG A 43 3.03 0.86 -4.11
C ARG A 43 4.29 0.57 -4.93
N ALA A 44 5.47 0.62 -4.31
CA ALA A 44 6.73 0.30 -4.99
C ALA A 44 6.77 -1.15 -5.49
N ARG A 45 6.15 -2.09 -4.78
CA ARG A 45 6.00 -3.48 -5.24
C ARG A 45 5.07 -3.57 -6.46
N LEU A 46 3.91 -2.92 -6.42
CA LEU A 46 2.95 -2.94 -7.53
C LEU A 46 3.52 -2.27 -8.79
N GLN A 47 4.28 -1.19 -8.62
CA GLN A 47 5.00 -0.53 -9.72
C GLN A 47 6.04 -1.44 -10.36
N ARG A 48 6.83 -2.16 -9.56
CA ARG A 48 7.80 -3.14 -10.08
C ARG A 48 7.13 -4.30 -10.81
N LEU A 49 5.91 -4.66 -10.44
CA LEU A 49 5.12 -5.69 -11.13
C LEU A 49 4.39 -5.15 -12.38
N GLY A 50 4.49 -3.85 -12.67
CA GLY A 50 3.79 -3.24 -13.79
C GLY A 50 2.28 -3.16 -13.63
N VAL A 51 1.76 -3.35 -12.41
CA VAL A 51 0.32 -3.31 -12.10
C VAL A 51 -0.18 -1.86 -11.99
N VAL A 52 0.67 -0.96 -11.48
CA VAL A 52 0.36 0.47 -11.35
C VAL A 52 1.50 1.31 -11.91
N ASP A 53 1.18 2.49 -12.43
CA ASP A 53 2.14 3.41 -13.01
C ASP A 53 2.87 4.26 -11.95
N ALA A 54 3.71 5.20 -12.40
CA ALA A 54 4.42 6.12 -11.50
C ALA A 54 3.46 7.02 -10.70
N ARG A 55 2.28 7.33 -11.25
CA ARG A 55 1.21 8.11 -10.60
C ARG A 55 0.39 7.29 -9.61
N GLY A 56 0.55 5.96 -9.63
CA GLY A 56 -0.16 5.02 -8.77
C GLY A 56 -1.50 4.59 -9.36
N GLU A 57 -1.76 4.96 -10.60
CA GLU A 57 -2.95 4.53 -11.34
C GLU A 57 -2.73 3.11 -11.87
N PRO A 58 -3.78 2.27 -11.92
CA PRO A 58 -3.66 0.96 -12.53
C PRO A 58 -3.20 1.10 -13.99
N VAL A 59 -2.18 0.32 -14.36
CA VAL A 59 -1.80 0.19 -15.77
C VAL A 59 -2.89 -0.63 -16.43
N SER A 60 -3.73 0.02 -17.23
CA SER A 60 -4.79 -0.66 -17.96
C SER A 60 -4.16 -1.59 -19.00
N THR A 61 -4.24 -2.89 -18.77
CA THR A 61 -4.09 -3.92 -19.80
C THR A 61 -5.46 -4.15 -20.44
N GLU A 62 -6.10 -3.11 -20.95
CA GLU A 62 -7.13 -3.33 -21.96
C GLU A 62 -6.47 -4.17 -23.06
N LEU A 63 -7.06 -5.33 -23.34
CA LEU A 63 -6.64 -6.14 -24.46
C LEU A 63 -6.62 -5.23 -25.69
N PRO A 64 -5.54 -5.27 -26.50
CA PRO A 64 -5.51 -4.48 -27.71
C PRO A 64 -6.75 -4.82 -28.55
N GLN A 65 -7.25 -3.82 -29.27
CA GLN A 65 -8.61 -3.84 -29.83
C GLN A 65 -8.86 -5.03 -30.79
N ASP A 66 -7.79 -5.60 -31.35
CA ASP A 66 -7.76 -6.80 -32.18
C ASP A 66 -7.90 -8.13 -31.41
N MET A 67 -7.69 -8.11 -30.10
CA MET A 67 -7.89 -9.23 -29.17
C MET A 67 -9.22 -9.15 -28.43
N LEU A 68 -9.91 -8.01 -28.50
CA LEU A 68 -11.32 -7.93 -28.14
C LEU A 68 -12.07 -8.70 -29.22
N SER A 69 -12.66 -9.85 -28.88
CA SER A 69 -13.51 -10.56 -29.83
C SER A 69 -14.63 -9.59 -30.26
N ASP A 70 -14.74 -9.32 -31.56
CA ASP A 70 -15.94 -8.77 -32.21
C ASP A 70 -17.08 -9.79 -32.02
N SER A 71 -17.51 -9.99 -30.77
CA SER A 71 -18.70 -10.75 -30.47
C SER A 71 -19.89 -9.86 -30.76
N ASP A 72 -20.14 -9.71 -32.05
CA ASP A 72 -21.40 -9.31 -32.62
C ASP A 72 -22.44 -10.36 -32.15
N THR A 73 -22.98 -10.12 -30.96
CA THR A 73 -24.04 -10.92 -30.37
C THR A 73 -25.38 -10.48 -30.95
N THR A 74 -25.46 -10.41 -32.27
CA THR A 74 -26.74 -10.40 -32.96
C THR A 74 -27.27 -11.83 -32.97
N LEU A 75 -27.81 -12.27 -31.82
CA LEU A 75 -28.61 -13.48 -31.72
C LEU A 75 -29.95 -13.24 -32.44
N GLU A 76 -29.95 -13.43 -33.75
CA GLU A 76 -31.16 -13.68 -34.54
C GLU A 76 -31.80 -14.96 -33.99
N THR A 77 -32.81 -14.80 -33.14
CA THR A 77 -33.62 -15.93 -32.65
C THR A 77 -34.78 -16.07 -33.62
N GLY A 78 -34.64 -17.00 -34.55
CA GLY A 78 -35.73 -17.44 -35.44
C GLY A 78 -36.79 -18.26 -34.73
#